data_AF-A0A8W8MHI5-F1
#
_entry.id   AF-A0A8W8MHI5-F1
#
_cell.length_a   1.000
_cell.length_b   1.000
_cell.length_c   1.000
_cell.angle_alpha   90.00
_cell.angle_beta   90.00
_cell.angle_gamma   90.00
#
_symmetry.space_group_name_H-M   'P 1'
#
loop_
_entity.id
_entity.type
_entity.pdbx_description
1 polymer ?
#
loop_
_entity_poly.entity_id
_entity_poly.type
_entity_poly.pdbx_seq_one_letter_code
_entity_poly.pdbx_strand_id
1 'polypeptide(L)'
;MELYRLVFDCLTLIAFSKVFVNSNECNDNSAATAKIVKSCPQNHKEWIEAAARKGCEQMAHFCSSSEYHCVINAWGNETIEVCAPKQQIVGNTCAEYSQGGKRIQRNRNVPCRNCPSFYQSNESFNYQECYEHVKNAKTSRTTQLTTESISVESTEEKVNQSTSVTPMENSARLVQNIDNQNTPSHIIIISVCVVIGLAGIIIVFTVKQRSWANKICSHFKRIVLQSEESKMTKQKSAIRNVEEGPEVQNCLLEKETQIQNVFYKLNESSDNTNSDAFSS
;
A
#
# COMPACT_ATOMS: atom_id res chain seq x y z
N MET A 1 1.26 -27.86 37.65
CA MET A 1 0.37 -27.57 36.50
C MET A 1 0.47 -26.11 36.05
N GLU A 2 0.60 -25.15 36.95
CA GLU A 2 0.78 -23.70 36.65
C GLU A 2 1.98 -23.40 35.72
N LEU A 3 3.16 -23.99 35.98
CA LEU A 3 4.36 -23.76 35.16
C LEU A 3 4.21 -24.27 33.71
N TYR A 4 3.47 -25.37 33.52
CA TYR A 4 3.25 -25.95 32.20
C TYR A 4 2.24 -25.14 31.38
N ARG A 5 1.24 -24.54 32.05
CA ARG A 5 0.30 -23.59 31.41
C ARG A 5 1.02 -22.33 30.95
N LEU A 6 1.86 -21.75 31.79
CA LEU A 6 2.66 -20.57 31.43
C LEU A 6 3.61 -20.84 30.25
N VAL A 7 4.26 -22.01 30.23
CA VAL A 7 5.17 -22.38 29.12
C VAL A 7 4.38 -22.63 27.83
N PHE A 8 3.20 -23.24 27.90
CA PHE A 8 2.35 -23.51 26.74
C PHE A 8 1.71 -22.22 26.17
N ASP A 9 1.24 -21.33 27.03
CA ASP A 9 0.72 -20.02 26.64
C ASP A 9 1.82 -19.16 26.01
N CYS A 10 3.05 -19.22 26.55
CA CYS A 10 4.19 -18.53 25.98
C CYS A 10 4.61 -19.12 24.61
N LEU A 11 4.64 -20.45 24.47
CA LEU A 11 4.97 -21.13 23.21
C LEU A 11 3.92 -20.87 22.10
N THR A 12 2.64 -20.82 22.45
CA THR A 12 1.57 -20.47 21.49
C THR A 12 1.68 -19.01 21.07
N LEU A 13 1.92 -18.07 21.99
CA LEU A 13 2.16 -16.66 21.66
C LEU A 13 3.41 -16.45 20.79
N ILE A 14 4.49 -17.20 21.02
CA ILE A 14 5.71 -17.18 20.19
C ILE A 14 5.46 -17.79 18.79
N ALA A 15 4.55 -18.76 18.68
CA ALA A 15 4.17 -19.35 17.39
C ALA A 15 3.28 -18.40 16.56
N PHE A 16 2.37 -17.64 17.20
CA PHE A 16 1.53 -16.64 16.52
C PHE A 16 2.33 -15.38 16.09
N SER A 17 3.36 -14.99 16.83
CA SER A 17 4.16 -13.80 16.50
C SER A 17 5.07 -13.97 15.27
N LYS A 18 5.26 -15.20 14.77
CA LYS A 18 6.03 -15.47 13.53
C LYS A 18 5.21 -15.37 12.24
N VAL A 19 3.92 -15.01 12.31
CA VAL A 19 3.04 -14.86 11.13
C VAL A 19 2.86 -13.39 10.71
N PHE A 20 3.53 -12.44 11.36
CA PHE A 20 3.68 -11.11 10.78
C PHE A 20 4.75 -11.16 9.70
N VAL A 21 4.31 -11.47 8.47
CA VAL A 21 5.05 -11.11 7.27
C VAL A 21 5.28 -9.60 7.37
N ASN A 22 6.51 -9.23 7.70
CA ASN A 22 6.99 -7.87 7.53
C ASN A 22 7.06 -7.65 6.01
N SER A 23 5.94 -7.26 5.40
CA SER A 23 6.03 -6.51 4.16
C SER A 23 6.85 -5.30 4.54
N ASN A 24 8.05 -5.13 3.99
CA ASN A 24 8.77 -3.87 4.11
C ASN A 24 7.75 -2.79 3.77
N GLU A 25 7.27 -2.09 4.81
CA GLU A 25 6.32 -1.01 4.64
C GLU A 25 7.12 0.00 3.85
N CYS A 26 6.83 0.06 2.56
CA CYS A 26 7.30 1.14 1.73
C CYS A 26 6.71 2.38 2.38
N ASN A 27 7.56 3.04 3.17
CA ASN A 27 7.25 4.32 3.78
C ASN A 27 7.31 5.34 2.64
N ASP A 28 6.40 5.16 1.68
CA ASP A 28 6.13 6.09 0.62
C ASP A 28 5.68 7.34 1.35
N ASN A 29 6.55 8.34 1.35
CA ASN A 29 6.35 9.56 2.11
C ASN A 29 5.32 10.47 1.40
N SER A 30 4.26 9.88 0.83
CA SER A 30 3.16 10.60 0.20
C SER A 30 2.52 11.57 1.20
N ALA A 31 2.60 11.27 2.49
CA ALA A 31 2.19 12.19 3.56
C ALA A 31 2.92 13.54 3.49
N ALA A 32 4.23 13.56 3.19
CA ALA A 32 4.99 14.80 3.07
C ALA A 32 4.68 15.59 1.80
N THR A 33 4.14 14.94 0.76
CA THR A 33 3.81 15.58 -0.52
C THR A 33 2.33 15.94 -0.66
N ALA A 34 1.49 15.41 0.25
CA ALA A 34 0.05 15.67 0.27
C ALA A 34 -0.24 17.12 0.64
N LYS A 35 -0.95 17.81 -0.25
CA LYS A 35 -1.34 19.21 -0.08
C LYS A 35 -2.80 19.39 -0.43
N ILE A 36 -3.56 20.04 0.44
CA ILE A 36 -4.92 20.49 0.13
C ILE A 36 -4.83 21.58 -0.94
N VAL A 37 -5.59 21.41 -2.02
CA VAL A 37 -5.68 22.38 -3.10
C VAL A 37 -7.11 22.88 -3.28
N LYS A 38 -7.25 24.04 -3.92
CA LYS A 38 -8.56 24.64 -4.21
C LYS A 38 -9.41 23.75 -5.13
N SER A 39 -8.78 23.18 -6.16
CA SER A 39 -9.40 22.33 -7.16
C SER A 39 -8.36 21.41 -7.81
N CYS A 40 -8.80 20.22 -8.21
CA CYS A 40 -8.01 19.32 -9.06
C CYS A 40 -8.12 19.71 -10.55
N PRO A 41 -7.17 19.26 -11.38
CA PRO A 41 -7.25 19.40 -12.83
C PRO A 41 -8.58 18.93 -13.42
N GLN A 42 -9.15 19.73 -14.31
CA GLN A 42 -10.45 19.44 -14.94
C GLN A 42 -10.33 18.63 -16.24
N ASN A 43 -9.12 18.53 -16.80
CA ASN A 43 -8.84 17.86 -18.06
C ASN A 43 -7.37 17.40 -18.12
N HIS A 44 -7.03 16.64 -19.17
CA HIS A 44 -5.69 16.08 -19.36
C HIS A 44 -4.60 17.13 -19.46
N LYS A 45 -4.86 18.27 -20.13
CA LYS A 45 -3.88 19.35 -20.28
C LYS A 45 -3.53 19.96 -18.93
N GLU A 46 -4.53 20.34 -18.14
CA GLU A 46 -4.33 20.84 -16.77
C GLU A 46 -3.64 19.81 -15.89
N TRP A 47 -3.92 18.52 -16.10
CA TRP A 47 -3.29 17.44 -15.36
C TRP A 47 -1.79 17.37 -15.65
N ILE A 48 -1.38 17.45 -16.92
CA ILE A 48 0.03 17.48 -17.32
C ILE A 48 0.73 18.68 -16.70
N GLU A 49 0.14 19.87 -16.78
CA GLU A 49 0.70 21.10 -16.21
C GLU A 49 0.84 21.02 -14.68
N ALA A 50 -0.15 20.45 -13.99
CA ALA A 50 -0.10 20.26 -12.55
C ALA A 50 0.91 19.17 -12.14
N ALA A 51 0.98 18.07 -12.88
CA ALA A 51 1.96 17.00 -12.68
C ALA A 51 3.39 17.51 -12.84
N ALA A 52 3.65 18.26 -13.91
CA ALA A 52 4.95 18.88 -14.17
C ALA A 52 5.35 19.86 -13.05
N ARG A 53 4.42 20.70 -12.58
CA ARG A 53 4.68 21.62 -11.45
C ARG A 53 4.94 20.90 -10.14
N LYS A 54 4.28 19.77 -9.89
CA LYS A 54 4.48 18.99 -8.65
C LYS A 54 5.77 18.16 -8.69
N GLY A 55 6.19 17.70 -9.87
CA GLY A 55 7.50 17.07 -10.08
C GLY A 55 7.65 15.68 -9.46
N CYS A 56 6.56 14.90 -9.33
CA CYS A 56 6.59 13.61 -8.64
C CYS A 56 7.56 12.58 -9.26
N GLU A 57 7.84 12.69 -10.57
CA GLU A 57 8.77 11.79 -11.28
C GLU A 57 10.21 11.90 -10.76
N GLN A 58 10.60 13.06 -10.23
CA GLN A 58 11.92 13.28 -9.64
C GLN A 58 11.99 12.73 -8.21
N MET A 59 10.83 12.44 -7.60
CA MET A 59 10.71 11.86 -6.27
C MET A 59 10.74 10.33 -6.41
N ALA A 60 11.92 9.80 -6.73
CA ALA A 60 12.14 8.36 -6.73
C ALA A 60 12.09 7.86 -5.27
N HIS A 61 10.98 7.26 -4.88
CA HIS A 61 10.90 6.48 -3.66
C HIS A 61 11.52 5.10 -3.89
N PHE A 62 12.18 4.54 -2.88
CA PHE A 62 12.89 3.25 -2.94
C PHE A 62 12.01 2.05 -3.32
N CYS A 63 10.70 2.24 -3.38
CA CYS A 63 9.71 1.17 -3.45
C CYS A 63 8.84 1.16 -4.70
N SER A 64 8.58 2.32 -5.31
CA SER A 64 7.80 2.42 -6.54
C SER A 64 7.94 3.81 -7.15
N SER A 65 7.68 3.91 -8.46
CA SER A 65 7.56 5.19 -9.15
C SER A 65 6.38 5.96 -8.55
N SER A 66 6.66 7.11 -7.95
CA SER A 66 5.61 8.03 -7.50
C SER A 66 5.09 8.86 -8.66
N GLU A 67 3.79 8.83 -8.83
CA GLU A 67 3.10 9.60 -9.86
C GLU A 67 2.31 10.75 -9.24
N TYR A 68 2.01 11.75 -10.06
CA TYR A 68 1.13 12.83 -9.66
C TYR A 68 -0.30 12.32 -9.54
N HIS A 69 -0.91 12.66 -8.41
CA HIS A 69 -2.33 12.45 -8.18
C HIS A 69 -2.96 13.74 -7.68
N CYS A 70 -4.18 13.99 -8.15
CA CYS A 70 -5.12 14.88 -7.49
C CYS A 70 -6.41 14.11 -7.29
N VAL A 71 -6.84 13.97 -6.03
CA VAL A 71 -7.96 13.13 -5.62
C VAL A 71 -8.73 13.83 -4.50
N ILE A 72 -9.91 13.31 -4.14
CA ILE A 72 -10.64 13.85 -2.97
C ILE A 72 -10.01 13.37 -1.66
N ASN A 73 -10.28 14.03 -0.55
CA ASN A 73 -9.94 13.50 0.77
C ASN A 73 -10.96 12.41 1.20
N ALA A 74 -10.69 11.74 2.32
CA ALA A 74 -11.55 10.66 2.83
C ALA A 74 -13.01 11.09 3.12
N TRP A 75 -13.21 12.37 3.42
CA TRP A 75 -14.52 12.96 3.70
C TRP A 75 -15.25 13.47 2.45
N GLY A 76 -14.61 13.45 1.28
CA GLY A 76 -15.18 13.92 0.02
C GLY A 76 -15.49 15.42 -0.02
N ASN A 77 -14.84 16.23 0.83
CA ASN A 77 -15.10 17.67 0.96
C ASN A 77 -13.89 18.56 0.64
N GLU A 78 -12.73 17.96 0.34
CA GLU A 78 -11.54 18.65 -0.12
C GLU A 78 -10.87 17.86 -1.24
N THR A 79 -10.03 18.57 -2.00
CA THR A 79 -9.16 17.99 -3.03
C THR A 79 -7.71 18.04 -2.56
N ILE A 80 -6.99 16.94 -2.76
CA ILE A 80 -5.62 16.73 -2.32
C ILE A 80 -4.74 16.44 -3.54
N GLU A 81 -3.68 17.22 -3.71
CA GLU A 81 -2.57 16.88 -4.61
C GLU A 81 -1.49 16.12 -3.84
N VAL A 82 -1.05 14.98 -4.36
CA VAL A 82 -0.07 14.11 -3.69
C VAL A 82 0.81 13.38 -4.71
N CYS A 83 2.07 13.14 -4.35
CA CYS A 83 2.93 12.19 -5.05
C CYS A 83 2.82 10.84 -4.33
N ALA A 84 2.33 9.84 -5.04
CA ALA A 84 2.08 8.52 -4.47
C ALA A 84 2.19 7.44 -5.54
N PRO A 85 2.31 6.16 -5.15
CA PRO A 85 2.25 5.07 -6.09
C PRO A 85 0.87 4.99 -6.75
N LYS A 86 0.85 4.69 -8.05
CA LYS A 86 -0.37 4.42 -8.80
C LYS A 86 -1.13 3.23 -8.20
N GLN A 87 -2.43 3.42 -7.99
CA GLN A 87 -3.32 2.40 -7.43
C GLN A 87 -4.45 2.11 -8.40
N GLN A 88 -4.84 0.84 -8.47
CA GLN A 88 -6.06 0.44 -9.18
C GLN A 88 -7.27 0.68 -8.29
N ILE A 89 -8.14 1.60 -8.69
CA ILE A 89 -9.39 1.90 -8.01
C ILE A 89 -10.47 0.99 -8.55
N VAL A 90 -11.28 0.40 -7.68
CA VAL A 90 -12.28 -0.61 -8.06
C VAL A 90 -13.65 -0.29 -7.46
N GLY A 91 -14.71 -0.56 -8.24
CA GLY A 91 -16.09 -0.57 -7.77
C GLY A 91 -16.89 0.71 -8.01
N ASN A 92 -16.67 1.42 -9.13
CA ASN A 92 -17.46 2.61 -9.51
C ASN A 92 -17.52 3.65 -8.39
N THR A 93 -16.37 3.94 -7.79
CA THR A 93 -16.20 4.88 -6.68
C THR A 93 -15.03 5.80 -6.97
N CYS A 94 -15.06 7.00 -6.40
CA CYS A 94 -13.96 7.94 -6.51
C CYS A 94 -12.70 7.46 -5.77
N ALA A 95 -11.54 7.90 -6.25
CA ALA A 95 -10.27 7.74 -5.54
C ALA A 95 -10.18 8.78 -4.43
N GLU A 96 -9.70 8.37 -3.26
CA GLU A 96 -9.36 9.29 -2.17
C GLU A 96 -7.90 9.18 -1.76
N TYR A 97 -7.39 10.25 -1.18
CA TYR A 97 -6.21 10.20 -0.34
C TYR A 97 -6.62 10.02 1.12
N SER A 98 -6.22 8.90 1.73
CA SER A 98 -6.39 8.64 3.15
C SER A 98 -5.24 9.26 3.93
N GLN A 99 -5.53 10.32 4.69
CA GLN A 99 -4.52 10.97 5.55
C GLN A 99 -3.96 9.99 6.60
N GLY A 100 -4.85 9.21 7.23
CA GLY A 100 -4.46 8.21 8.25
C GLY A 100 -3.70 7.03 7.67
N GLY A 101 -4.10 6.56 6.48
CA GLY A 101 -3.43 5.47 5.77
C GLY A 101 -2.22 5.91 4.93
N LYS A 102 -1.95 7.23 4.84
CA LYS A 102 -0.90 7.84 4.01
C LYS A 102 -0.85 7.25 2.60
N ARG A 103 -2.00 7.07 1.97
CA ARG A 103 -2.07 6.39 0.66
C ARG A 103 -3.31 6.76 -0.11
N ILE A 104 -3.26 6.50 -1.41
CA ILE A 104 -4.43 6.54 -2.27
C ILE A 104 -5.20 5.23 -2.13
N GLN A 105 -6.53 5.33 -2.06
CA GLN A 105 -7.41 4.18 -2.00
C GLN A 105 -8.78 4.52 -2.60
N ARG A 106 -9.68 3.54 -2.65
CA ARG A 106 -11.08 3.75 -3.06
C ARG A 106 -11.87 4.45 -1.94
N ASN A 107 -12.68 5.45 -2.29
CA ASN A 107 -13.62 6.08 -1.38
C ASN A 107 -14.98 5.36 -1.47
N ARG A 108 -15.29 4.51 -0.50
CA ARG A 108 -16.56 3.75 -0.50
C ARG A 108 -17.81 4.61 -0.31
N ASN A 109 -17.65 5.85 0.13
CA ASN A 109 -18.74 6.76 0.47
C ASN A 109 -19.06 7.73 -0.67
N VAL A 110 -18.20 7.83 -1.69
CA VAL A 110 -18.39 8.71 -2.84
C VAL A 110 -18.53 7.85 -4.10
N PRO A 111 -19.76 7.43 -4.44
CA PRO A 111 -20.01 6.66 -5.64
C PRO A 111 -19.78 7.51 -6.88
N CYS A 112 -19.45 6.86 -7.97
CA CYS A 112 -19.07 7.48 -9.23
C CYS A 112 -19.79 6.74 -10.35
N ARG A 113 -20.66 7.45 -11.06
CA ARG A 113 -21.59 6.90 -12.06
C ARG A 113 -20.93 6.75 -13.42
N ASN A 114 -20.03 7.66 -13.77
CA ASN A 114 -19.41 7.76 -15.09
C ASN A 114 -18.01 7.13 -15.14
N CYS A 115 -17.43 6.74 -14.00
CA CYS A 115 -16.20 5.95 -14.01
C CYS A 115 -16.45 4.46 -14.31
N PRO A 116 -15.47 3.78 -14.93
CA PRO A 116 -15.50 2.34 -15.14
C PRO A 116 -15.41 1.56 -13.80
N SER A 117 -15.67 0.26 -13.87
CA SER A 117 -15.58 -0.65 -12.71
C SER A 117 -14.16 -0.74 -12.12
N PHE A 118 -13.14 -0.42 -12.91
CA PHE A 118 -11.78 -0.23 -12.46
C PHE A 118 -11.06 0.85 -13.29
N TYR A 119 -10.21 1.65 -12.65
CA TYR A 119 -9.37 2.66 -13.31
C TYR A 119 -8.09 2.94 -12.52
N GLN A 120 -7.10 3.59 -13.14
CA GLN A 120 -5.86 3.96 -12.47
C GLN A 120 -5.99 5.28 -11.71
N SER A 121 -5.51 5.35 -10.47
CA SER A 121 -5.73 6.52 -9.62
C SER A 121 -5.14 7.83 -10.14
N ASN A 122 -4.14 7.80 -11.03
CA ASN A 122 -3.57 8.99 -11.67
C ASN A 122 -4.52 9.56 -12.75
N GLU A 123 -5.47 8.77 -13.23
CA GLU A 123 -6.49 9.14 -14.22
C GLU A 123 -7.77 9.69 -13.57
N SER A 124 -7.76 9.97 -12.27
CA SER A 124 -8.93 10.50 -11.55
C SER A 124 -9.46 11.82 -12.13
N PHE A 125 -8.64 12.57 -12.87
CA PHE A 125 -9.07 13.77 -13.61
C PHE A 125 -10.08 13.48 -14.73
N ASN A 126 -10.26 12.23 -15.15
CA ASN A 126 -11.30 11.87 -16.12
C ASN A 126 -12.71 11.84 -15.50
N TYR A 127 -12.82 11.85 -14.16
CA TYR A 127 -14.08 11.65 -13.45
C TYR A 127 -14.45 12.90 -12.65
N GLN A 128 -14.85 13.96 -13.36
CA GLN A 128 -15.11 15.28 -12.78
C GLN A 128 -16.24 15.28 -11.73
N GLU A 129 -17.19 14.35 -11.82
CA GLU A 129 -18.23 14.15 -10.81
C GLU A 129 -17.66 13.95 -9.40
N CYS A 130 -16.49 13.31 -9.27
CA CYS A 130 -15.80 13.15 -8.00
C CYS A 130 -15.44 14.48 -7.34
N TYR A 131 -15.07 15.49 -8.14
CA TYR A 131 -14.75 16.83 -7.64
C TYR A 131 -16.00 17.71 -7.49
N GLU A 132 -17.10 17.41 -8.19
CA GLU A 132 -18.38 18.06 -7.97
C GLU A 132 -18.94 17.76 -6.58
N HIS A 133 -18.74 16.55 -6.05
CA HIS A 133 -19.06 16.22 -4.65
C HIS A 133 -18.39 17.19 -3.66
N VAL A 134 -17.12 17.52 -3.89
CA VAL A 134 -16.38 18.49 -3.08
C VAL A 134 -16.97 19.90 -3.18
N LYS A 135 -17.31 20.34 -4.41
CA LYS A 135 -17.93 21.66 -4.63
C LYS A 135 -19.26 21.76 -3.87
N ASN A 136 -20.10 20.73 -3.97
CA ASN A 136 -21.39 20.67 -3.29
C ASN A 136 -21.24 20.67 -1.76
N ALA A 137 -20.32 19.87 -1.22
CA ALA A 137 -20.04 19.84 0.22
C ALA A 137 -19.58 21.20 0.76
N LYS A 138 -18.74 21.93 -0.01
CA LYS A 138 -18.31 23.28 0.35
C LYS A 138 -19.47 24.27 0.33
N THR A 139 -20.31 24.24 -0.69
CA THR A 139 -21.50 25.11 -0.79
C THR A 139 -22.48 24.86 0.36
N SER A 140 -22.77 23.60 0.70
CA SER A 140 -23.66 23.27 1.83
C SER A 140 -23.15 23.80 3.17
N ARG A 141 -21.83 23.77 3.41
CA ARG A 141 -21.22 24.39 4.60
C ARG A 141 -21.36 25.92 4.60
N THR A 142 -21.17 26.57 3.45
CA THR A 142 -21.35 28.03 3.35
C THR A 142 -22.80 28.43 3.66
N THR A 143 -23.79 27.67 3.17
CA THR A 143 -25.20 27.91 3.48
C THR A 143 -25.53 27.70 4.96
N GLN A 144 -24.93 26.70 5.62
CA GLN A 144 -25.08 26.51 7.07
C GLN A 144 -24.44 27.64 7.89
N LEU A 145 -23.20 28.05 7.58
CA LEU A 145 -22.53 29.15 8.29
C LEU A 145 -23.25 30.50 8.14
N THR A 146 -23.93 30.72 7.01
CA THR A 146 -24.71 31.95 6.77
C THR A 146 -26.04 31.93 7.53
N THR A 147 -26.53 30.75 7.93
CA THR A 147 -27.80 30.61 8.68
C THR A 147 -27.58 30.69 10.19
N GLU A 148 -26.40 30.32 10.70
CA GLU A 148 -26.09 30.34 12.14
C GLU A 148 -25.63 31.71 12.69
N SER A 149 -25.54 32.76 11.85
CA SER A 149 -25.01 34.07 12.26
C SER A 149 -26.07 35.19 12.39
N ILE A 150 -27.33 34.86 12.69
CA ILE A 150 -28.32 35.83 13.22
C ILE A 150 -29.23 35.16 14.27
N SER A 151 -28.79 35.19 15.54
CA SER A 151 -29.61 35.54 16.71
C SER A 151 -28.80 35.30 17.99
N VAL A 152 -28.28 36.37 18.58
CA VAL A 152 -27.93 36.42 20.00
C VAL A 152 -29.18 36.92 20.72
N GLU A 153 -29.79 36.09 21.55
CA GLU A 153 -30.40 36.57 22.78
C GLU A 153 -30.35 35.48 23.85
N SER A 154 -29.78 35.87 24.98
CA SER A 154 -29.53 35.09 26.19
C SER A 154 -30.83 34.76 26.93
N THR A 155 -30.98 33.51 27.38
CA THR A 155 -31.57 33.27 28.70
C THR A 155 -31.04 31.95 29.28
N GLU A 156 -30.44 32.05 30.45
CA GLU A 156 -30.06 30.94 31.31
C GLU A 156 -31.32 30.28 31.88
N GLU A 157 -31.43 28.94 31.84
CA GLU A 157 -32.11 28.24 32.93
C GLU A 157 -31.58 26.82 33.11
N LYS A 158 -31.24 26.54 34.36
CA LYS A 158 -30.64 25.33 34.90
C LYS A 158 -31.75 24.56 35.61
N VAL A 159 -32.04 23.32 35.22
CA VAL A 159 -32.90 22.44 36.04
C VAL A 159 -32.22 21.10 36.26
N ASN A 160 -31.97 20.86 37.54
CA ASN A 160 -31.36 19.69 38.13
C ASN A 160 -32.38 18.54 38.27
N GLN A 161 -31.88 17.31 38.15
CA GLN A 161 -31.96 16.24 39.14
C GLN A 161 -33.35 15.84 39.71
N SER A 162 -33.73 14.58 39.50
CA SER A 162 -34.34 13.80 40.58
C SER A 162 -33.99 12.32 40.47
N THR A 163 -33.12 11.91 41.40
CA THR A 163 -32.87 10.54 41.82
C THR A 163 -33.96 10.15 42.81
N SER A 164 -34.65 9.03 42.61
CA SER A 164 -35.41 8.39 43.68
C SER A 164 -34.94 6.95 43.85
N VAL A 165 -34.08 6.76 44.85
CA VAL A 165 -33.72 5.47 45.43
C VAL A 165 -34.79 5.14 46.48
N THR A 166 -35.35 3.94 46.45
CA THR A 166 -35.78 3.25 47.68
C THR A 166 -35.48 1.75 47.52
N PRO A 167 -34.78 1.13 48.50
CA PRO A 167 -34.63 -0.32 48.61
C PRO A 167 -35.38 -0.88 49.83
N MET A 168 -35.89 -2.11 49.71
CA MET A 168 -36.26 -3.11 50.76
C MET A 168 -37.46 -3.92 50.22
N GLU A 169 -37.64 -5.22 50.43
CA GLU A 169 -36.85 -6.30 51.03
C GLU A 169 -37.62 -7.60 50.69
N ASN A 170 -36.90 -8.72 50.70
CA ASN A 170 -37.37 -10.07 51.08
C ASN A 170 -38.44 -10.80 50.23
N SER A 171 -38.02 -11.90 49.60
CA SER A 171 -38.31 -13.24 50.15
C SER A 171 -37.76 -14.40 49.30
N ALA A 172 -37.46 -15.48 50.02
CA ALA A 172 -37.33 -16.87 49.60
C ALA A 172 -36.06 -17.33 48.85
N ARG A 173 -35.14 -17.90 49.65
CA ARG A 173 -34.28 -19.01 49.27
C ARG A 173 -35.08 -20.09 48.52
N LEU A 174 -34.59 -20.51 47.35
CA LEU A 174 -34.64 -21.91 46.97
C LEU A 174 -33.22 -22.36 46.60
N VAL A 175 -32.65 -23.14 47.52
CA VAL A 175 -31.43 -23.91 47.32
C VAL A 175 -31.75 -24.98 46.29
N GLN A 176 -31.14 -24.93 45.11
CA GLN A 176 -30.96 -26.13 44.29
C GLN A 176 -29.49 -26.54 44.38
N ASN A 177 -29.28 -27.52 45.24
CA ASN A 177 -28.03 -28.24 45.39
C ASN A 177 -27.91 -29.19 44.20
N ILE A 178 -27.10 -28.85 43.21
CA ILE A 178 -26.63 -29.80 42.21
C ILE A 178 -25.24 -30.24 42.68
N ASP A 179 -25.21 -31.27 43.52
CA ASP A 179 -24.01 -32.09 43.71
C ASP A 179 -23.76 -32.83 42.38
N ASN A 180 -23.05 -32.18 41.47
CA ASN A 180 -22.44 -32.86 40.34
C ASN A 180 -21.10 -33.42 40.83
N GLN A 181 -21.08 -34.71 41.19
CA GLN A 181 -19.87 -35.46 41.52
C GLN A 181 -18.91 -35.49 40.32
N ASN A 182 -18.08 -34.45 40.19
CA ASN A 182 -16.91 -34.49 39.33
C ASN A 182 -15.78 -35.20 40.09
N THR A 183 -15.63 -36.50 39.86
CA THR A 183 -14.43 -37.21 40.29
C THR A 183 -13.23 -36.71 39.44
N PRO A 184 -12.05 -36.52 40.05
CA PRO A 184 -10.88 -35.91 39.40
C PRO A 184 -10.37 -36.69 38.19
N SER A 185 -10.73 -37.98 38.07
CA SER A 185 -10.35 -38.84 36.95
C SER A 185 -11.00 -38.44 35.62
N HIS A 186 -12.26 -37.99 35.61
CA HIS A 186 -12.92 -37.57 34.36
C HIS A 186 -12.37 -36.25 33.84
N ILE A 187 -12.00 -35.33 34.73
CA ILE A 187 -11.40 -34.04 34.35
C ILE A 187 -10.05 -34.28 33.65
N ILE A 188 -9.24 -35.22 34.15
CA ILE A 188 -7.96 -35.58 33.53
C ILE A 188 -8.18 -36.20 32.14
N ILE A 189 -9.14 -37.13 32.00
CA ILE A 189 -9.43 -37.79 30.72
C ILE A 189 -9.89 -36.77 29.67
N ILE A 190 -10.84 -35.89 30.03
CA ILE A 190 -11.33 -34.83 29.14
C ILE A 190 -10.18 -33.91 28.72
N SER A 191 -9.31 -33.52 29.67
CA SER A 191 -8.16 -32.68 29.38
C SER A 191 -7.19 -33.34 28.40
N VAL A 192 -6.91 -34.64 28.54
CA VAL A 192 -6.02 -35.38 27.64
C VAL A 192 -6.64 -35.50 26.24
N CYS A 193 -7.94 -35.80 26.15
CA CYS A 193 -8.65 -35.89 24.87
C CYS A 193 -8.63 -34.58 24.10
N VAL A 194 -8.82 -33.44 24.79
CA VAL A 194 -8.77 -32.11 24.16
C VAL A 194 -7.37 -31.80 23.63
N VAL A 195 -6.31 -32.10 24.40
CA VAL A 195 -4.93 -31.84 23.96
C VAL A 195 -4.56 -32.67 22.73
N ILE A 196 -4.92 -33.96 22.71
CA ILE A 196 -4.67 -34.85 21.56
C ILE A 196 -5.46 -34.38 20.33
N GLY A 197 -6.73 -33.98 20.52
CA GLY A 197 -7.56 -33.44 19.45
C GLY A 197 -6.96 -32.17 18.83
N LEU A 198 -6.53 -31.22 19.66
CA LEU A 198 -5.89 -29.97 19.19
C LEU A 198 -4.56 -30.24 18.48
N ALA A 199 -3.73 -31.15 19.00
CA ALA A 199 -2.48 -31.55 18.33
C ALA A 199 -2.76 -32.17 16.95
N GLY A 200 -3.76 -33.03 16.83
CA GLY A 200 -4.20 -33.59 15.56
C GLY A 200 -4.64 -32.52 14.55
N ILE A 201 -5.44 -31.54 15.00
CA ILE A 201 -5.89 -30.43 14.15
C ILE A 201 -4.70 -29.58 13.66
N ILE A 202 -3.73 -29.28 14.53
CA ILE A 202 -2.52 -28.53 14.17
C ILE A 202 -1.68 -29.30 13.15
N ILE A 203 -1.50 -30.61 13.34
CA ILE A 203 -0.77 -31.46 12.40
C ILE A 203 -1.47 -31.48 11.03
N VAL A 204 -2.80 -31.65 11.00
CA VAL A 204 -3.56 -31.61 9.75
C VAL A 204 -3.43 -30.24 9.07
N PHE A 205 -3.51 -29.15 9.84
CA PHE A 205 -3.40 -27.79 9.31
C PHE A 205 -2.01 -27.50 8.76
N THR A 206 -0.95 -27.91 9.45
CA THR A 206 0.45 -27.74 9.00
C THR A 206 0.77 -28.59 7.78
N VAL A 207 0.28 -29.84 7.71
CA VAL A 207 0.42 -30.71 6.52
C VAL A 207 -0.32 -30.11 5.33
N LYS A 208 -1.54 -29.60 5.53
CA LYS A 208 -2.33 -28.97 4.47
C LYS A 208 -1.72 -27.65 4.01
N GLN A 209 -1.20 -26.83 4.93
CA GLN A 209 -0.45 -25.61 4.60
C GLN A 209 0.82 -25.92 3.82
N ARG A 210 1.60 -26.94 4.21
CA ARG A 210 2.82 -27.35 3.49
C ARG A 210 2.48 -27.89 2.10
N SER A 211 1.39 -28.64 1.97
CA SER A 211 0.87 -29.11 0.67
C SER A 211 0.47 -27.95 -0.23
N TRP A 212 -0.25 -26.95 0.31
CA TRP A 212 -0.64 -25.74 -0.42
C TRP A 212 0.57 -24.88 -0.82
N ALA A 213 1.54 -24.67 0.08
CA ALA A 213 2.76 -23.93 -0.21
C ALA A 213 3.60 -24.59 -1.32
N ASN A 214 3.72 -25.92 -1.30
CA ASN A 214 4.41 -26.67 -2.36
C ASN A 214 3.70 -26.52 -3.72
N LYS A 215 2.35 -26.48 -3.71
CA LYS A 215 1.54 -26.30 -4.93
C LYS A 215 1.61 -24.87 -5.49
N ILE A 216 1.73 -23.87 -4.62
CA ILE A 216 1.91 -22.46 -5.03
C ILE A 216 3.33 -22.24 -5.56
N CYS A 217 4.34 -22.79 -4.89
CA CYS A 217 5.74 -22.67 -5.29
C CYS A 217 6.00 -23.30 -6.66
N SER A 218 5.38 -24.45 -6.96
CA SER A 218 5.48 -25.07 -8.30
C SER A 218 4.81 -24.23 -9.39
N HIS A 219 3.68 -23.56 -9.07
CA HIS A 219 3.02 -22.66 -10.01
C HIS A 219 3.84 -21.39 -10.28
N PHE A 220 4.43 -20.80 -9.24
CA PHE A 220 5.29 -19.62 -9.39
C PHE A 220 6.56 -19.93 -10.17
N LYS A 221 7.21 -21.08 -9.92
CA LYS A 221 8.38 -21.52 -10.69
C LYS A 221 8.09 -21.64 -12.19
N ARG A 222 6.88 -22.08 -12.55
CA ARG A 222 6.46 -22.19 -13.95
C ARG A 222 6.28 -20.83 -14.62
N ILE A 223 5.71 -19.86 -13.90
CA ILE A 223 5.52 -18.48 -14.40
C ILE A 223 6.87 -17.77 -14.59
N VAL A 224 7.80 -17.93 -13.64
CA VAL A 224 9.13 -17.30 -13.72
C VAL A 224 9.91 -17.83 -14.92
N LEU A 225 9.92 -19.16 -15.16
CA LEU A 225 10.59 -19.76 -16.31
C LEU A 225 10.00 -19.28 -17.66
N GLN A 226 8.67 -19.15 -17.75
CA GLN A 226 8.03 -18.57 -18.94
C GLN A 226 8.39 -17.09 -19.15
N SER A 227 8.59 -16.33 -18.08
CA SER A 227 9.02 -14.93 -18.16
C SER A 227 10.47 -14.77 -18.60
N GLU A 228 11.34 -15.74 -18.29
CA GLU A 228 12.74 -15.75 -18.74
C GLU A 228 12.85 -16.15 -20.21
N GLU A 229 12.09 -17.17 -20.66
CA GLU A 229 12.07 -17.58 -22.08
C GLU A 229 11.54 -16.46 -22.99
N SER A 230 10.51 -15.72 -22.56
CA SER A 230 9.96 -14.60 -23.32
C SER A 230 10.93 -13.40 -23.42
N LYS A 231 11.71 -13.11 -22.38
CA LYS A 231 12.76 -12.08 -22.41
C LYS A 231 13.91 -12.45 -23.35
N MET A 232 14.35 -13.71 -23.32
CA MET A 232 15.43 -14.20 -24.19
C MET A 232 15.01 -14.22 -25.67
N THR A 233 13.73 -14.53 -25.94
CA THR A 233 13.17 -14.52 -27.30
C THR A 233 13.01 -13.09 -27.85
N LYS A 234 12.58 -12.13 -27.00
CA LYS A 234 12.43 -10.72 -27.39
C LYS A 234 13.77 -10.02 -27.63
N GLN A 235 14.80 -10.36 -26.86
CA GLN A 235 16.17 -9.87 -27.08
C GLN A 235 16.78 -10.44 -28.36
N LYS A 236 16.54 -11.72 -28.67
CA LYS A 236 17.01 -12.35 -29.91
C LYS A 236 16.32 -11.80 -31.17
N SER A 237 15.04 -11.41 -31.09
CA SER A 237 14.35 -10.74 -32.20
C SER A 237 14.78 -9.28 -32.36
N ALA A 238 15.09 -8.58 -31.28
CA ALA A 238 15.58 -7.20 -31.34
C ALA A 238 16.97 -7.11 -31.97
N ILE A 239 17.85 -8.08 -31.71
CA ILE A 239 19.21 -8.13 -32.29
C ILE A 239 19.15 -8.48 -33.79
N ARG A 240 18.22 -9.34 -34.22
CA ARG A 240 18.10 -9.71 -35.64
C ARG A 240 17.56 -8.59 -36.53
N ASN A 241 16.79 -7.64 -35.99
CA ASN A 241 16.15 -6.57 -36.77
C ASN A 241 17.01 -5.29 -36.89
N VAL A 242 18.25 -5.28 -36.37
CA VAL A 242 19.16 -4.12 -36.43
C VAL A 242 20.29 -4.32 -37.46
N GLU A 243 20.40 -5.50 -38.07
CA GLU A 243 21.50 -5.81 -39.00
C GLU A 243 21.01 -6.07 -40.42
N GLU A 244 20.26 -5.13 -40.99
CA GLU A 244 20.10 -4.98 -42.45
C GLU A 244 20.07 -3.47 -42.79
N GLY A 245 21.25 -2.87 -42.87
CA GLY A 245 21.43 -1.49 -43.30
C GLY A 245 22.91 -1.20 -43.58
N PRO A 246 23.36 -1.07 -44.85
CA PRO A 246 24.77 -0.91 -45.21
C PRO A 246 25.42 0.41 -44.75
N GLU A 247 24.70 1.28 -44.04
CA GLU A 247 25.23 2.54 -43.51
C GLU A 247 25.86 2.43 -42.12
N VAL A 248 25.56 1.37 -41.34
CA VAL A 248 26.07 1.22 -39.97
C VAL A 248 27.50 0.64 -39.94
N GLN A 249 27.88 -0.15 -40.94
CA GLN A 249 29.22 -0.74 -41.04
C GLN A 249 30.32 0.34 -41.20
N ASN A 250 30.03 1.40 -41.96
CA ASN A 250 30.99 2.49 -42.18
C ASN A 250 31.19 3.36 -40.94
N CYS A 251 30.14 3.56 -40.13
CA CYS A 251 30.25 4.35 -38.89
C CYS A 251 31.02 3.61 -37.79
N LEU A 252 30.92 2.27 -37.74
CA LEU A 252 31.70 1.45 -36.81
C LEU A 252 33.18 1.38 -37.20
N LEU A 253 33.48 1.25 -38.50
CA LEU A 253 34.85 1.24 -39.00
C LEU A 253 35.57 2.58 -38.78
N GLU A 254 34.86 3.70 -38.90
CA GLU A 254 35.40 5.06 -38.66
C GLU A 254 35.68 5.29 -37.15
N LYS A 255 34.84 4.75 -36.27
CA LYS A 255 35.07 4.86 -34.81
C LYS A 255 36.22 3.98 -34.33
N GLU A 256 36.42 2.79 -34.91
CA GLU A 256 37.58 1.95 -34.59
C GLU A 256 38.91 2.59 -35.05
N THR A 257 38.92 3.26 -36.20
CA THR A 257 40.13 3.98 -36.67
C THR A 257 40.45 5.21 -35.82
N GLN A 258 39.44 5.93 -35.32
CA GLN A 258 39.68 7.04 -34.39
C GLN A 258 40.23 6.57 -33.05
N ILE A 259 39.72 5.44 -32.50
CA ILE A 259 40.21 4.89 -31.24
C ILE A 259 41.66 4.39 -31.38
N GLN A 260 42.01 3.71 -32.48
CA GLN A 260 43.39 3.28 -32.73
C GLN A 260 44.36 4.45 -32.86
N ASN A 261 43.96 5.53 -33.54
CA ASN A 261 44.79 6.74 -33.65
C ASN A 261 45.00 7.46 -32.31
N VAL A 262 44.00 7.46 -31.43
CA VAL A 262 44.14 8.00 -30.07
C VAL A 262 45.10 7.16 -29.24
N PHE A 263 45.01 5.83 -29.32
CA PHE A 263 45.95 4.94 -28.61
C PHE A 263 47.39 5.08 -29.11
N TYR A 264 47.60 5.21 -30.42
CA TYR A 264 48.94 5.42 -30.99
C TYR A 264 49.58 6.74 -30.50
N LYS A 265 48.82 7.84 -30.50
CA LYS A 265 49.30 9.14 -30.01
C LYS A 265 49.58 9.16 -28.50
N LEU A 266 48.82 8.39 -27.72
CA LEU A 266 49.07 8.27 -26.28
C LEU A 266 50.36 7.50 -25.97
N ASN A 267 50.66 6.45 -26.75
CA ASN A 267 51.92 5.71 -26.62
C ASN A 267 53.14 6.51 -27.09
N GLU A 268 53.02 7.30 -28.16
CA GLU A 268 54.12 8.14 -28.65
C GLU A 268 54.47 9.29 -27.68
N SER A 269 53.50 9.74 -26.87
CA SER A 269 53.72 10.74 -25.82
C SER A 269 54.35 10.17 -24.55
N SER A 270 54.22 8.87 -24.28
CA SER A 270 54.84 8.21 -23.11
C SER A 270 56.30 7.82 -23.33
N ASP A 271 56.73 7.64 -24.58
CA ASP A 271 58.14 7.30 -24.89
C ASP A 271 59.05 8.54 -24.94
N ASN A 272 58.51 9.72 -25.29
CA ASN A 272 59.27 10.98 -25.35
C ASN A 272 59.45 11.70 -23.99
N THR A 273 58.90 11.15 -22.90
CA THR A 273 59.09 11.69 -21.54
C THR A 273 60.09 10.90 -20.69
N ASN A 274 60.65 9.80 -21.21
CA ASN A 274 61.63 8.95 -20.52
C ASN A 274 63.08 9.07 -21.06
N SER A 275 63.34 9.92 -22.05
CA SER A 275 64.68 10.11 -22.63
C SER A 275 65.47 11.32 -22.08
N ASP A 276 64.87 12.20 -21.27
CA ASP A 276 65.51 13.43 -20.76
C ASP A 276 65.92 13.37 -19.27
N ALA A 277 65.93 12.19 -18.65
CA ALA A 277 66.24 12.01 -17.22
C ALA A 277 67.51 11.20 -16.90
N PHE A 278 68.37 10.90 -17.88
CA PHE A 278 69.67 10.24 -17.59
C PHE A 278 70.79 10.69 -18.55
N SER A 279 71.13 11.98 -18.50
CA SER A 279 72.46 12.47 -18.91
C SER A 279 72.81 13.74 -18.12
N SER A 280 73.26 13.54 -16.88
CA SER A 280 74.03 14.48 -16.05
C SER A 280 74.86 13.67 -15.06
#